data_AF-A0AAN4YW14-F1
#
_entry.id   AF-A0AAN4YW14-F1
#
_cell.length_a   1.000
_cell.length_b   1.000
_cell.length_c   1.000
_cell.angle_alpha   90.00
_cell.angle_beta   90.00
_cell.angle_gamma   90.00
#
_symmetry.space_group_name_H-M   'P 1'
#
loop_
_entity.id
_entity.type
_entity.pdbx_description
1 polymer ?
#
loop_
_entity_poly.entity_id
_entity_poly.type
_entity_poly.pdbx_seq_one_letter_code
_entity_poly.pdbx_strand_id
1 'polypeptide(L)'
;ISQRRRTEEDGLPTVIEQEDSSIFRLLSNRGIRLATKMMARAAVIVLVVAVAASWAAPKQSCASCSALNWRREASPGEHTEEKATNDEGCATLSITCRGTTERAQTFVEFNAGEIGGINDIGTQSVKLVCGSDMLWHYKAEGIAPPIRAISCSAVNH
;
A
#
# COMPACT_ATOMS: atom_id res chain seq x y z
N ILE A 1 -56.80 16.12 -23.30
CA ILE A 1 -56.97 15.05 -22.29
C ILE A 1 -56.06 15.42 -21.12
N SER A 2 -56.52 16.26 -20.20
CA SER A 2 -57.18 15.94 -18.91
C SER A 2 -56.18 16.10 -17.75
N GLN A 3 -56.08 17.31 -17.19
CA GLN A 3 -56.54 17.68 -15.83
C GLN A 3 -55.92 16.91 -14.64
N ARG A 4 -55.06 17.62 -13.90
CA ARG A 4 -55.22 18.02 -12.48
C ARG A 4 -55.74 16.95 -11.50
N ARG A 5 -54.89 16.49 -10.57
CA ARG A 5 -54.94 16.81 -9.12
C ARG A 5 -54.02 15.88 -8.32
N ARG A 6 -53.40 16.48 -7.30
CA ARG A 6 -52.76 15.81 -6.16
C ARG A 6 -53.82 15.10 -5.31
N THR A 7 -53.37 14.01 -4.72
CA THR A 7 -53.82 13.37 -3.47
C THR A 7 -52.47 13.08 -2.80
N GLU A 8 -51.97 13.66 -1.70
CA GLU A 8 -52.56 14.26 -0.49
C GLU A 8 -53.58 13.34 0.19
N GLU A 9 -53.06 12.27 0.78
CA GLU A 9 -53.47 11.80 2.11
C GLU A 9 -52.53 12.54 3.10
N ASP A 10 -53.00 13.57 3.80
CA ASP A 10 -53.67 13.50 5.12
C ASP A 10 -52.76 12.88 6.20
N GLY A 11 -52.42 13.52 7.32
CA GLY A 11 -52.98 14.71 7.94
C GLY A 11 -52.74 14.61 9.46
N LEU A 12 -51.87 15.48 9.97
CA LEU A 12 -51.82 16.19 11.28
C LEU A 12 -53.01 16.00 12.29
N PRO A 13 -52.98 16.57 13.51
CA PRO A 13 -52.08 16.50 14.69
C PRO A 13 -52.81 15.92 15.94
N THR A 14 -52.11 15.75 17.06
CA THR A 14 -52.72 15.84 18.41
C THR A 14 -51.84 16.76 19.25
N VAL A 15 -52.21 18.03 19.38
CA VAL A 15 -53.12 18.58 20.42
C VAL A 15 -52.52 18.43 21.81
N ILE A 16 -52.25 19.62 22.37
CA ILE A 16 -51.83 19.90 23.74
C ILE A 16 -52.94 19.42 24.68
N GLU A 17 -52.60 18.57 25.66
CA GLU A 17 -53.28 18.58 26.95
C GLU A 17 -52.25 18.56 28.08
N GLN A 18 -52.14 19.73 28.66
CA GLN A 18 -51.57 20.04 29.94
C GLN A 18 -52.64 19.69 30.97
N GLU A 19 -52.40 18.70 31.82
CA GLU A 19 -52.99 18.71 33.16
C GLU A 19 -51.99 18.27 34.22
N ASP A 20 -51.96 19.12 35.22
CA ASP A 20 -51.24 19.04 36.48
C ASP A 20 -51.47 17.70 37.19
N SER A 21 -50.39 17.16 37.74
CA SER A 21 -50.45 16.64 39.10
C SER A 21 -49.08 16.77 39.75
N SER A 22 -48.98 17.88 40.46
CA SER A 22 -47.99 18.09 41.51
C SER A 22 -47.97 16.90 42.49
N ILE A 23 -46.82 16.81 43.19
CA ILE A 23 -46.59 16.01 44.41
C ILE A 23 -45.96 14.64 44.11
N PHE A 24 -44.65 14.62 43.87
CA PHE A 24 -43.76 13.96 44.84
C PHE A 24 -42.46 14.74 44.99
N ARG A 25 -42.21 15.09 46.23
CA ARG A 25 -41.14 15.94 46.71
C ARG A 25 -39.77 15.27 46.54
N LEU A 26 -38.79 16.13 46.26
CA LEU A 26 -37.44 16.14 46.84
C LEU A 26 -36.64 14.84 46.69
N LEU A 27 -35.79 14.74 45.66
CA LEU A 27 -34.45 14.19 45.85
C LEU A 27 -33.45 14.78 44.83
N SER A 28 -32.52 15.56 45.39
CA SER A 28 -31.11 15.63 44.99
C SER A 28 -30.77 16.06 43.56
N ASN A 29 -30.94 17.35 43.34
CA ASN A 29 -30.42 18.07 42.18
C ASN A 29 -28.92 18.39 42.40
N ARG A 30 -28.00 17.41 42.21
CA ARG A 30 -26.54 17.70 42.11
C ARG A 30 -25.61 16.60 41.57
N GLY A 31 -26.11 15.47 41.04
CA GLY A 31 -25.25 14.32 40.71
C GLY A 31 -24.93 14.02 39.24
N ILE A 32 -25.65 14.58 38.24
CA ILE A 32 -25.70 13.95 36.90
C ILE A 32 -25.03 14.78 35.78
N ARG A 33 -24.40 15.94 36.10
CA ARG A 33 -23.77 16.79 35.06
C ARG A 33 -22.26 16.57 34.84
N LEU A 34 -21.63 15.58 35.48
CA LEU A 34 -20.20 15.33 35.31
C LEU A 34 -19.88 14.13 34.39
N ALA A 35 -20.76 13.14 34.28
CA ALA A 35 -20.46 11.89 33.58
C ALA A 35 -20.52 12.00 32.03
N THR A 36 -21.31 12.92 31.48
CA THR A 36 -21.51 13.03 30.03
C THR A 36 -20.37 13.75 29.29
N LYS A 37 -19.61 14.62 29.98
CA LYS A 37 -18.48 15.34 29.36
C LYS A 37 -17.19 14.52 29.26
N MET A 38 -17.01 13.53 30.13
CA MET A 38 -15.85 12.65 30.11
C MET A 38 -15.94 11.55 29.05
N MET A 39 -17.16 11.08 28.72
CA MET A 39 -17.34 10.02 27.73
C MET A 39 -17.21 10.49 26.27
N ALA A 40 -17.61 11.74 25.95
CA ALA A 40 -17.48 12.27 24.59
C ALA A 40 -16.02 12.48 24.15
N ARG A 41 -15.12 12.80 25.09
CA ARG A 41 -13.69 13.02 24.79
C ARG A 41 -12.94 11.70 24.53
N ALA A 42 -13.28 10.63 25.24
CA ALA A 42 -12.66 9.33 25.06
C ALA A 42 -13.00 8.71 23.68
N ALA A 43 -14.27 8.80 23.25
CA ALA A 43 -14.71 8.28 21.96
C ALA A 43 -14.03 8.99 20.76
N VAL A 44 -13.82 10.30 20.85
CA VAL A 44 -13.14 11.08 19.79
C VAL A 44 -11.65 10.73 19.71
N ILE A 45 -10.97 10.52 20.85
CA ILE A 45 -9.55 10.14 20.87
C ILE A 45 -9.33 8.74 20.27
N VAL A 46 -10.23 7.78 20.58
CA VAL A 46 -10.17 6.42 20.00
C VAL A 46 -10.36 6.44 18.48
N LEU A 47 -11.26 7.29 17.97
CA LEU A 47 -11.46 7.47 16.53
C LEU A 47 -10.25 8.09 15.82
N VAL A 48 -9.58 9.07 16.42
CA VAL A 48 -8.38 9.70 15.84
C VAL A 48 -7.19 8.73 15.77
N VAL A 49 -7.02 7.87 16.79
CA VAL A 49 -5.95 6.85 16.79
C VAL A 49 -6.21 5.75 15.77
N ALA A 50 -7.47 5.33 15.57
CA ALA A 50 -7.82 4.33 14.56
C ALA A 50 -7.62 4.84 13.12
N VAL A 51 -7.86 6.13 12.86
CA VAL A 51 -7.61 6.75 11.55
C VAL A 51 -6.12 6.98 11.30
N ALA A 52 -5.29 7.15 12.33
CA ALA A 52 -3.84 7.26 12.19
C ALA A 52 -3.14 5.91 11.92
N ALA A 53 -3.67 4.80 12.42
CA ALA A 53 -3.09 3.47 12.26
C ALA A 53 -3.24 2.89 10.84
N SER A 54 -4.16 3.40 10.02
CA SER A 54 -4.36 2.95 8.64
C SER A 54 -3.25 3.35 7.65
N TRP A 55 -2.26 4.16 8.07
CA TRP A 55 -1.24 4.72 7.18
C TRP A 55 0.14 4.04 7.28
N ALA A 56 0.32 3.10 8.22
CA ALA A 56 1.63 2.51 8.51
C ALA A 56 1.66 0.97 8.39
N ALA A 57 0.56 0.33 7.98
CA ALA A 57 0.62 -1.08 7.66
C ALA A 57 1.36 -1.24 6.33
N PRO A 58 2.44 -2.04 6.24
CA PRO A 58 3.03 -2.39 4.96
C PRO A 58 1.92 -2.97 4.09
N LYS A 59 1.84 -2.56 2.82
CA LYS A 59 0.93 -3.22 1.89
C LYS A 59 1.37 -4.68 1.82
N GLN A 60 0.68 -5.56 2.54
CA GLN A 60 1.05 -6.98 2.69
C GLN A 60 1.35 -7.65 1.35
N SER A 61 0.79 -7.13 0.26
CA SER A 61 0.98 -7.62 -1.09
C SER A 61 2.37 -7.39 -1.72
N CYS A 62 3.24 -6.53 -1.18
CA CYS A 62 4.59 -6.32 -1.69
C CYS A 62 5.71 -6.87 -0.79
N ALA A 63 5.36 -7.53 0.32
CA ALA A 63 6.33 -8.01 1.30
C ALA A 63 7.19 -9.19 0.81
N SER A 64 6.73 -9.91 -0.23
CA SER A 64 7.49 -11.00 -0.84
C SER A 64 7.13 -11.18 -2.31
N CYS A 65 8.14 -11.45 -3.13
CA CYS A 65 8.00 -11.80 -4.54
C CYS A 65 8.60 -13.19 -4.81
N SER A 66 8.17 -13.83 -5.90
CA SER A 66 8.73 -15.12 -6.34
C SER A 66 10.23 -15.01 -6.65
N ALA A 67 10.96 -16.14 -6.60
CA ALA A 67 12.34 -16.17 -7.07
C ALA A 67 12.43 -15.79 -8.56
N LEU A 68 13.50 -15.09 -8.94
CA LEU A 68 13.78 -14.79 -10.34
C LEU A 68 14.28 -16.04 -11.06
N ASN A 69 13.92 -16.17 -12.34
CA ASN A 69 14.49 -17.19 -13.21
C ASN A 69 15.81 -16.69 -13.81
N TRP A 70 16.92 -17.31 -13.44
CA TRP A 70 18.23 -16.98 -13.99
C TRP A 70 18.47 -17.70 -15.32
N ARG A 71 18.62 -16.92 -16.37
CA ARG A 71 19.05 -17.40 -17.68
C ARG A 71 20.57 -17.53 -17.71
N ARG A 72 21.05 -18.65 -18.27
CA ARG A 72 22.46 -18.86 -18.57
C ARG A 72 22.80 -18.24 -19.90
N GLU A 73 23.86 -17.45 -19.91
CA GLU A 73 24.41 -16.81 -21.12
C GLU A 73 25.64 -17.57 -21.61
N ALA A 74 25.98 -17.39 -22.88
CA ALA A 74 27.17 -18.00 -23.48
C ALA A 74 28.47 -17.53 -22.80
N SER A 75 28.50 -16.26 -22.39
CA SER A 75 29.58 -15.64 -21.62
C SER A 75 29.04 -15.15 -20.28
N PRO A 76 28.90 -16.02 -19.27
CA PRO A 76 28.27 -15.65 -18.01
C PRO A 76 29.16 -14.72 -17.18
N GLY A 77 28.55 -13.69 -16.60
CA GLY A 77 29.18 -12.90 -15.53
C GLY A 77 28.98 -13.54 -14.16
N GLU A 78 29.80 -13.15 -13.19
CA GLU A 78 29.57 -13.48 -11.79
C GLU A 78 28.42 -12.61 -11.28
N HIS A 79 27.46 -13.18 -10.55
CA HIS A 79 26.37 -12.40 -9.97
C HIS A 79 26.15 -12.73 -8.49
N THR A 80 25.72 -11.71 -7.75
CA THR A 80 25.28 -11.83 -6.35
C THR A 80 23.92 -11.18 -6.16
N GLU A 81 23.16 -11.73 -5.23
CA GLU A 81 21.83 -11.25 -4.85
C GLU A 81 21.83 -10.82 -3.39
N GLU A 82 21.27 -9.65 -3.12
CA GLU A 82 21.03 -9.14 -1.78
C GLU A 82 19.57 -8.74 -1.62
N LYS A 83 18.88 -9.38 -0.68
CA LYS A 83 17.47 -9.11 -0.37
C LYS A 83 17.38 -8.15 0.81
N ALA A 84 16.54 -7.13 0.67
CA ALA A 84 16.28 -6.15 1.72
C ALA A 84 14.81 -5.71 1.68
N THR A 85 14.40 -4.84 2.60
CA THR A 85 13.07 -4.24 2.64
C THR A 85 13.21 -2.72 2.57
N ASN A 86 12.37 -2.04 1.79
CA ASN A 86 12.38 -0.58 1.72
C ASN A 86 11.57 0.06 2.89
N ASP A 87 11.57 1.38 2.96
CA ASP A 87 10.85 2.15 3.99
C ASP A 87 9.32 1.96 3.94
N GLU A 88 8.79 1.49 2.81
CA GLU A 88 7.36 1.19 2.61
C GLU A 88 7.00 -0.25 3.05
N GLY A 89 7.98 -1.04 3.48
CA GLY A 89 7.80 -2.44 3.87
C GLY A 89 7.74 -3.42 2.71
N CYS A 90 8.08 -3.00 1.49
CA CYS A 90 8.15 -3.85 0.31
C CYS A 90 9.52 -4.52 0.17
N ALA A 91 9.52 -5.77 -0.30
CA ALA A 91 10.75 -6.49 -0.61
C ALA A 91 11.52 -5.81 -1.75
N THR A 92 12.83 -5.78 -1.63
CA THR A 92 13.76 -5.29 -2.64
C THR A 92 14.85 -6.32 -2.88
N LEU A 93 15.33 -6.38 -4.12
CA LEU A 93 16.39 -7.29 -4.53
C LEU A 93 17.45 -6.48 -5.28
N SER A 94 18.62 -6.34 -4.66
CA SER A 94 19.81 -5.78 -5.30
C SER A 94 20.57 -6.92 -5.96
N ILE A 95 20.88 -6.76 -7.24
CA ILE A 95 21.59 -7.77 -8.02
C ILE A 95 22.85 -7.09 -8.54
N THR A 96 24.00 -7.65 -8.20
CA THR A 96 25.28 -7.19 -8.73
C THR A 96 25.75 -8.17 -9.78
N CYS A 97 26.11 -7.67 -10.95
CA CYS A 97 26.71 -8.41 -12.06
C CYS A 97 28.13 -7.92 -12.26
N ARG A 98 29.09 -8.84 -12.24
CA ARG A 98 30.52 -8.58 -12.29
C ARG A 98 31.14 -9.34 -13.45
N GLY A 99 31.96 -8.64 -14.20
CA GLY A 99 32.75 -9.20 -15.27
C GLY A 99 33.97 -9.95 -14.74
N THR A 100 34.51 -10.84 -15.56
CA THR A 100 35.73 -11.60 -15.23
C THR A 100 36.95 -10.70 -15.03
N THR A 101 36.92 -9.48 -15.59
CA THR A 101 37.95 -8.45 -15.44
C THR A 101 37.29 -7.09 -15.23
N GLU A 102 38.03 -6.12 -14.68
CA GLU A 102 37.56 -4.74 -14.53
C GLU A 102 37.29 -4.02 -15.87
N ARG A 103 37.76 -4.57 -16.99
CA ARG A 103 37.55 -4.03 -18.33
C ARG A 103 36.48 -4.78 -19.13
N ALA A 104 35.94 -5.87 -18.59
CA ALA A 104 34.89 -6.63 -19.25
C ALA A 104 33.62 -5.76 -19.36
N GLN A 105 32.95 -5.78 -20.51
CA GLN A 105 31.59 -5.25 -20.57
C GLN A 105 30.64 -6.23 -19.90
N THR A 106 29.88 -5.74 -18.94
CA THR A 106 28.83 -6.48 -18.25
C THR A 106 27.46 -6.06 -18.76
N PHE A 107 26.55 -7.03 -18.88
CA PHE A 107 25.17 -6.80 -19.27
C PHE A 107 24.24 -7.53 -18.32
N VAL A 108 23.19 -6.84 -17.90
CA VAL A 108 22.08 -7.40 -17.14
C VAL A 108 20.83 -7.23 -17.98
N GLU A 109 20.28 -8.33 -18.47
CA GLU A 109 19.09 -8.31 -19.33
C GLU A 109 17.87 -8.81 -18.57
N PHE A 110 16.73 -8.16 -18.83
CA PHE A 110 15.44 -8.54 -18.26
C PHE A 110 14.57 -9.24 -19.31
N ASN A 111 13.94 -10.34 -18.93
CA ASN A 111 13.02 -11.12 -19.77
C ASN A 111 13.57 -11.39 -21.18
N ALA A 112 14.81 -11.85 -21.30
CA ALA A 112 15.45 -12.09 -22.61
C ALA A 112 15.49 -10.88 -23.55
N GLY A 113 15.67 -9.69 -22.97
CA GLY A 113 15.78 -8.43 -23.70
C GLY A 113 14.44 -7.78 -24.03
N GLU A 114 13.30 -8.41 -23.72
CA GLU A 114 11.96 -7.85 -23.97
C GLU A 114 11.75 -6.47 -23.32
N ILE A 115 12.33 -6.27 -22.13
CA ILE A 115 12.25 -5.01 -21.37
C ILE A 115 13.60 -4.26 -21.43
N GLY A 116 14.54 -4.76 -22.22
CA GLY A 116 15.91 -4.28 -22.26
C GLY A 116 16.73 -4.72 -21.05
N GLY A 117 17.68 -3.87 -20.66
CA GLY A 117 18.66 -4.17 -19.63
C GLY A 117 19.56 -2.98 -19.34
N ILE A 118 20.57 -3.21 -18.50
CA ILE A 118 21.65 -2.25 -18.30
C ILE A 118 22.99 -2.87 -18.68
N ASN A 119 23.91 -2.03 -19.11
CA ASN A 119 25.27 -2.41 -19.43
C ASN A 119 26.26 -1.37 -18.92
N ASP A 120 27.41 -1.86 -18.47
CA ASP A 120 28.50 -1.06 -17.93
C ASP A 120 29.81 -1.85 -18.02
N ILE A 121 30.93 -1.20 -17.70
CA ILE A 121 32.25 -1.81 -17.66
C ILE A 121 32.55 -2.30 -16.23
N GLY A 122 33.05 -3.52 -16.12
CA GLY A 122 33.53 -4.09 -14.88
C GLY A 122 32.40 -4.65 -14.00
N THR A 123 31.81 -3.83 -13.14
CA THR A 123 30.77 -4.26 -12.18
C THR A 123 29.60 -3.30 -12.21
N GLN A 124 28.39 -3.84 -12.22
CA GLN A 124 27.15 -3.07 -12.20
C GLN A 124 26.14 -3.67 -11.23
N SER A 125 25.23 -2.83 -10.73
CA SER A 125 24.16 -3.27 -9.83
C SER A 125 22.80 -2.76 -10.29
N VAL A 126 21.80 -3.63 -10.25
CA VAL A 126 20.39 -3.27 -10.44
C VAL A 126 19.63 -3.45 -9.13
N LYS A 127 18.65 -2.60 -8.89
CA LYS A 127 17.73 -2.76 -7.76
C LYS A 127 16.31 -2.98 -8.27
N LEU A 128 15.73 -4.09 -7.86
CA LEU A 128 14.34 -4.44 -8.12
C LEU A 128 13.50 -4.19 -6.87
N VAL A 129 12.25 -3.82 -7.08
CA VAL A 129 11.26 -3.63 -6.01
C VAL A 129 10.09 -4.57 -6.29
N CYS A 130 9.62 -5.25 -5.25
CA CYS A 130 8.45 -6.09 -5.31
C CYS A 130 7.19 -5.21 -5.38
N GLY A 131 6.40 -5.39 -6.41
CA GLY A 131 5.14 -4.68 -6.62
C GLY A 131 4.01 -5.24 -5.76
N SER A 132 2.88 -4.53 -5.72
CA SER A 132 1.66 -5.02 -5.05
C SER A 132 1.00 -6.20 -5.75
N ASP A 133 1.43 -6.52 -6.96
CA ASP A 133 1.07 -7.70 -7.75
C ASP A 133 1.98 -8.91 -7.45
N MET A 134 2.88 -8.80 -6.48
CA MET A 134 3.87 -9.80 -6.10
C MET A 134 4.87 -10.13 -7.24
N LEU A 135 5.11 -9.18 -8.14
CA LEU A 135 6.10 -9.30 -9.21
C LEU A 135 7.26 -8.32 -9.02
N TRP A 136 8.43 -8.66 -9.56
CA TRP A 136 9.59 -7.77 -9.50
C TRP A 136 9.51 -6.69 -10.56
N HIS A 137 9.82 -5.44 -10.19
CA HIS A 137 9.90 -4.31 -11.12
C HIS A 137 11.24 -3.61 -11.00
N TYR A 138 11.81 -3.24 -12.14
CA TYR A 138 12.97 -2.37 -12.22
C TYR A 138 12.52 -0.90 -12.25
N LYS A 139 13.20 -0.05 -11.48
CA LYS A 139 12.81 1.34 -11.24
C LYS A 139 12.89 2.18 -12.52
N ALA A 140 11.74 2.66 -13.02
CA ALA A 140 11.59 3.97 -13.64
C ALA A 140 10.09 4.34 -13.63
N GLU A 141 9.78 5.61 -13.39
CA GLU A 141 8.41 6.15 -13.27
C GLU A 141 7.47 5.65 -14.38
N GLY A 142 6.38 4.99 -13.98
CA GLY A 142 5.39 4.41 -14.90
C GLY A 142 5.12 2.93 -14.63
N ILE A 143 4.24 2.33 -15.43
CA ILE A 143 3.92 0.89 -15.37
C ILE A 143 5.02 0.14 -16.13
N ALA A 144 6.15 -0.14 -15.45
CA ALA A 144 7.18 -1.02 -16.00
C ALA A 144 6.68 -2.48 -15.99
N PRO A 145 6.84 -3.24 -17.09
CA PRO A 145 6.44 -4.64 -17.12
C PRO A 145 7.16 -5.46 -16.04
N PRO A 146 6.53 -6.53 -15.52
CA PRO A 146 7.13 -7.34 -14.48
C PRO A 146 8.32 -8.17 -15.01
N ILE A 147 9.36 -8.25 -14.20
CA ILE A 147 10.58 -9.02 -14.46
C ILE A 147 10.39 -10.43 -13.90
N ARG A 148 10.50 -11.41 -14.78
CA ARG A 148 10.34 -12.84 -14.49
C ARG A 148 11.64 -13.60 -14.70
N ALA A 149 12.45 -13.14 -15.63
CA ALA A 149 13.75 -13.70 -15.92
C ALA A 149 14.83 -12.62 -15.99
N ILE A 150 16.03 -12.98 -15.58
CA ILE A 150 17.21 -12.12 -15.62
C ILE A 150 18.41 -12.92 -16.10
N SER A 151 19.34 -12.27 -16.80
CA SER A 151 20.67 -12.81 -17.05
C SER A 151 21.76 -11.80 -16.69
N CYS A 152 22.94 -12.32 -16.42
CA CYS A 152 24.17 -11.56 -16.24
C CYS A 152 25.21 -12.15 -17.21
N SER A 153 25.67 -11.34 -18.17
CA SER A 153 26.75 -11.71 -19.09
C SER A 153 27.93 -10.76 -18.96
N ALA A 154 29.10 -11.27 -19.32
CA ALA A 154 30.35 -10.53 -19.31
C ALA A 154 31.17 -10.87 -20.56
N VAL A 155 31.56 -9.86 -21.32
CA VAL A 155 32.35 -10.01 -22.55
C VAL A 155 33.66 -9.24 -22.38
N ASN A 156 34.79 -9.93 -22.57
CA ASN A 156 36.10 -9.27 -22.66
C ASN A 156 36.33 -8.89 -24.14
N HIS A 157 36.71 -7.63 -24.38
CA HIS A 157 37.20 -7.17 -25.68
C HIS A 157 38.71 -7.34 -25.81
#